data_AF-A0A7C4VW16-F1
#
_entry.id   AF-A0A7C4VW16-F1
#
_cell.length_a   1.000
_cell.length_b   1.000
_cell.length_c   1.000
_cell.angle_alpha   90.00
_cell.angle_beta   90.00
_cell.angle_gamma   90.00
#
_symmetry.space_group_name_H-M   'P 1'
#
loop_
_entity.id
_entity.type
_entity.pdbx_description
1 polymer ?
#
loop_
_entity_poly.entity_id
_entity_poly.type
_entity_poly.pdbx_seq_one_letter_code
_entity_poly.pdbx_strand_id
1 'polypeptide(L)'
;MPHPQKIKTVHIEKLDNELCIYDWQRLEVHNLNPTAAKVWERCDGQTSPAQIAEKLQGELNTPHAEELVWLTLQRLEKAHLLQDKVAKPAGHNIITRRELLKGLGVAAALLP
;
A
#
# COMPACT_ATOMS: atom_id res chain seq x y z
N MET A 1 4.02 -8.43 -15.70
CA MET A 1 4.11 -7.47 -14.57
C MET A 1 3.95 -8.29 -13.31
N PRO A 2 4.94 -8.36 -12.40
CA PRO A 2 4.78 -9.15 -11.19
C PRO A 2 3.70 -8.50 -10.33
N HIS A 3 2.66 -9.26 -10.02
CA HIS A 3 1.61 -8.86 -9.10
C HIS A 3 2.19 -8.79 -7.68
N PRO A 4 1.90 -7.75 -6.89
CA PRO A 4 2.44 -7.62 -5.54
C PRO A 4 2.00 -8.80 -4.68
N GLN A 5 2.92 -9.38 -3.91
CA GLN A 5 2.66 -10.49 -3.02
C GLN A 5 3.27 -10.24 -1.65
N LYS A 6 2.50 -10.41 -0.57
CA LYS A 6 2.97 -10.29 0.83
C LYS A 6 4.02 -11.35 1.14
N ILE A 7 5.00 -11.01 1.99
CA ILE A 7 5.87 -12.01 2.62
C ILE A 7 5.07 -13.04 3.43
N LYS A 8 5.65 -14.23 3.64
CA LYS A 8 4.99 -15.35 4.34
C LYS A 8 5.27 -15.37 5.85
N THR A 9 6.17 -14.51 6.32
CA THR A 9 6.70 -14.53 7.69
C THR A 9 6.02 -13.55 8.63
N VAL A 10 4.71 -13.31 8.42
CA VAL A 10 3.96 -12.26 9.11
C VAL A 10 2.89 -12.81 10.03
N HIS A 11 2.86 -12.30 11.25
CA HIS A 11 1.70 -12.35 12.12
C HIS A 11 0.94 -11.01 12.00
N ILE A 12 -0.40 -11.08 11.99
CA ILE A 12 -1.26 -9.94 11.69
C ILE A 12 -2.24 -9.75 12.83
N GLU A 13 -2.29 -8.55 13.39
CA GLU A 13 -3.34 -8.13 14.31
C GLU A 13 -4.08 -6.92 13.74
N LYS A 14 -5.41 -6.93 13.84
CA LYS A 14 -6.26 -5.80 13.48
C LYS A 14 -6.50 -4.95 14.73
N LEU A 15 -6.14 -3.68 14.66
CA LEU A 15 -6.44 -2.69 15.70
C LEU A 15 -7.30 -1.60 15.07
N ASP A 16 -8.59 -1.59 15.39
CA ASP A 16 -9.59 -0.71 14.76
C ASP A 16 -9.56 -0.79 13.22
N ASN A 17 -9.18 0.31 12.57
CA ASN A 17 -9.05 0.41 11.11
C ASN A 17 -7.60 0.28 10.63
N GLU A 18 -6.66 0.00 11.54
CA GLU A 18 -5.24 -0.18 11.27
C GLU A 18 -4.86 -1.65 11.36
N LEU A 19 -3.69 -1.97 10.80
CA LEU A 19 -3.19 -3.34 10.73
C LEU A 19 -1.75 -3.37 11.22
N CYS A 20 -1.55 -4.07 12.33
CA CYS A 20 -0.24 -4.30 12.92
C CYS A 20 0.33 -5.60 12.34
N ILE A 21 1.51 -5.51 11.73
CA ILE A 21 2.23 -6.62 11.14
C ILE A 21 3.49 -6.85 11.93
N TYR A 22 3.65 -8.07 12.45
CA TYR A 22 4.90 -8.54 13.01
C TYR A 22 5.58 -9.50 12.04
N ASP A 23 6.76 -9.14 11.51
CA ASP A 23 7.61 -10.04 10.74
C ASP A 23 8.57 -10.79 11.67
N TRP A 24 8.31 -12.07 11.91
CA TRP A 24 9.12 -12.87 12.83
C TRP A 24 10.50 -13.25 12.28
N GLN A 25 10.72 -13.13 10.97
CA GLN A 25 12.04 -13.37 10.37
C GLN A 25 12.98 -12.17 10.60
N ARG A 26 12.41 -10.96 10.61
CA ARG A 26 13.15 -9.69 10.80
C ARG A 26 13.07 -9.15 12.22
N LEU A 27 12.14 -9.67 13.03
CA LEU A 27 11.82 -9.16 14.37
C LEU A 27 11.37 -7.69 14.33
N GLU A 28 10.63 -7.31 13.29
CA GLU A 28 10.13 -5.94 13.07
C GLU A 28 8.62 -5.88 13.21
N VAL A 29 8.12 -4.75 13.73
CA VAL A 29 6.70 -4.44 13.82
C VAL A 29 6.40 -3.23 12.92
N HIS A 30 5.38 -3.36 12.09
CA HIS A 30 4.90 -2.30 11.20
C HIS A 30 3.44 -2.02 11.50
N ASN A 31 3.08 -0.75 11.61
CA ASN A 31 1.68 -0.34 11.65
C ASN A 31 1.26 0.22 10.29
N LEU A 32 0.24 -0.37 9.69
CA LEU A 32 -0.36 0.09 8.45
C LEU A 32 -1.63 0.87 8.76
N ASN A 33 -1.67 2.11 8.27
CA ASN A 33 -2.90 2.90 8.29
C ASN A 33 -4.00 2.25 7.43
N PRO A 34 -5.26 2.74 7.47
CA PRO A 34 -6.36 2.09 6.76
C PRO A 34 -6.16 1.95 5.25
N THR A 35 -5.57 2.97 4.60
CA THR A 35 -5.27 2.94 3.17
C THR A 35 -4.19 1.92 2.84
N ALA A 36 -3.10 1.91 3.62
CA ALA A 36 -2.00 0.97 3.44
C ALA A 36 -2.45 -0.47 3.70
N ALA A 37 -3.28 -0.70 4.72
CA ALA A 37 -3.87 -1.99 5.03
C ALA A 37 -4.70 -2.52 3.85
N LYS A 38 -5.56 -1.69 3.24
CA LYS A 38 -6.37 -2.07 2.07
C LYS A 38 -5.56 -2.45 0.83
N VAL A 39 -4.44 -1.78 0.59
CA VAL A 39 -3.50 -2.12 -0.49
C VAL A 39 -2.77 -3.41 -0.15
N TRP A 40 -2.23 -3.50 1.07
CA TRP A 40 -1.50 -4.66 1.55
C TRP A 40 -2.36 -5.91 1.50
N GLU A 41 -3.62 -5.86 1.96
CA GLU A 41 -4.58 -6.98 1.91
C GLU A 41 -4.74 -7.57 0.50
N ARG A 42 -4.61 -6.75 -0.55
CA ARG A 42 -4.70 -7.13 -1.97
C ARG A 42 -3.37 -7.50 -2.61
N CYS A 43 -2.25 -7.49 -1.87
CA CYS A 43 -0.97 -8.00 -2.33
C CYS A 43 -0.95 -9.53 -2.27
N ASP A 44 -1.75 -10.17 -3.12
CA ASP A 44 -2.01 -11.62 -3.14
C ASP A 44 -1.25 -12.37 -4.25
N GLY A 45 -0.44 -11.69 -5.05
CA GLY A 45 0.25 -12.24 -6.21
C GLY A 45 -0.64 -12.45 -7.44
N GLN A 46 -1.90 -11.98 -7.40
CA GLN A 46 -2.88 -12.13 -8.48
C GLN A 46 -3.49 -10.79 -8.91
N THR A 47 -3.69 -9.87 -7.96
CA THR A 47 -4.30 -8.56 -8.20
C THR A 47 -3.24 -7.57 -8.70
N SER A 48 -3.47 -6.94 -9.86
CA SER A 48 -2.54 -5.93 -10.41
C SER A 48 -2.66 -4.58 -9.67
N PRO A 49 -1.61 -3.74 -9.64
CA PRO A 49 -1.69 -2.40 -9.05
C PRO A 49 -2.84 -1.55 -9.60
N ALA A 50 -3.15 -1.66 -10.90
CA ALA A 50 -4.28 -0.96 -11.51
C ALA A 50 -5.64 -1.44 -10.97
N GLN A 51 -5.81 -2.76 -10.77
CA GLN A 51 -7.02 -3.31 -10.16
C GLN A 51 -7.16 -2.93 -8.68
N ILE A 52 -6.03 -2.80 -7.97
CA ILE A 52 -6.04 -2.27 -6.59
C ILE A 52 -6.50 -0.81 -6.61
N ALA A 53 -5.99 -0.01 -7.56
CA ALA A 53 -6.34 1.40 -7.69
C ALA A 53 -7.83 1.62 -8.00
N GLU A 54 -8.40 0.86 -8.92
CA GLU A 54 -9.83 0.91 -9.25
C GLU A 54 -10.72 0.64 -8.02
N LYS A 55 -10.37 -0.39 -7.25
CA LYS A 55 -11.08 -0.71 -5.99
C LYS A 55 -10.92 0.41 -4.96
N LEU A 56 -9.71 0.93 -4.81
CA LEU A 56 -9.41 1.99 -3.85
C LEU A 56 -10.10 3.32 -4.22
N GLN A 57 -10.23 3.62 -5.50
CA GLN A 57 -10.96 4.78 -6.01
C GLN A 57 -12.43 4.73 -5.59
N GLY A 58 -13.09 3.57 -5.74
CA GLY A 58 -14.48 3.41 -5.31
C GLY A 58 -14.66 3.54 -3.79
N GLU A 59 -13.68 3.07 -3.01
CA GLU A 59 -13.76 3.10 -1.54
C GLU A 59 -13.43 4.46 -0.92
N LEU A 60 -12.50 5.21 -1.51
CA LEU A 60 -12.02 6.50 -0.99
C LEU A 60 -12.55 7.71 -1.76
N ASN A 61 -13.30 7.49 -2.85
CA ASN A 61 -13.82 8.51 -3.77
C ASN A 61 -12.75 9.53 -4.18
N THR A 62 -11.56 9.04 -4.53
CA THR A 62 -10.39 9.87 -4.83
C THR A 62 -9.89 9.65 -6.26
N PRO A 63 -9.65 10.71 -7.05
CA PRO A 63 -9.07 10.57 -8.39
C PRO A 63 -7.60 10.16 -8.35
N HIS A 64 -6.94 10.21 -7.18
CA HIS A 64 -5.51 9.88 -7.02
C HIS A 64 -5.25 8.47 -6.47
N ALA A 65 -6.19 7.55 -6.69
CA ALA A 65 -6.10 6.20 -6.15
C ALA A 65 -4.89 5.43 -6.70
N GLU A 66 -4.54 5.65 -7.97
CA GLU A 66 -3.39 5.00 -8.60
C GLU A 66 -2.07 5.45 -7.97
N GLU A 67 -1.89 6.75 -7.76
CA GLU A 67 -0.71 7.29 -7.10
C GLU A 67 -0.60 6.84 -5.64
N LEU A 68 -1.73 6.75 -4.93
CA LEU A 68 -1.78 6.21 -3.57
C LEU A 68 -1.34 4.75 -3.52
N VAL A 69 -1.79 3.92 -4.46
CA VAL A 69 -1.36 2.52 -4.56
C VAL A 69 0.14 2.44 -4.80
N TRP A 70 0.67 3.18 -5.78
CA TRP A 70 2.10 3.14 -6.07
C TRP A 70 2.97 3.67 -4.93
N LEU A 71 2.56 4.75 -4.25
CA LEU A 71 3.23 5.25 -3.06
C LEU A 71 3.22 4.20 -1.94
N THR A 72 2.09 3.53 -1.74
CA THR A 72 1.94 2.49 -0.72
C THR A 72 2.82 1.29 -1.03
N LEU A 73 2.80 0.77 -2.26
CA LEU A 73 3.63 -0.36 -2.68
C LEU A 73 5.12 -0.06 -2.49
N GLN A 74 5.56 1.17 -2.79
CA GLN A 74 6.95 1.58 -2.53
C GLN A 74 7.28 1.56 -1.03
N ARG A 75 6.33 1.94 -0.15
CA ARG A 75 6.54 1.87 1.32
C ARG A 75 6.57 0.45 1.83
N LEU A 76 5.66 -0.40 1.34
CA LEU A 76 5.63 -1.83 1.68
C LEU A 76 6.92 -2.53 1.24
N GLU A 77 7.43 -2.21 0.04
CA GLU A 77 8.73 -2.73 -0.44
C GLU A 77 9.88 -2.29 0.48
N LYS A 78 9.93 -1.00 0.85
CA LYS A 78 10.96 -0.48 1.79
C LYS A 78 10.86 -1.08 3.18
N ALA A 79 9.65 -1.44 3.62
CA ALA A 79 9.39 -2.13 4.88
C ALA A 79 9.58 -3.65 4.77
N HIS A 80 10.05 -4.17 3.63
CA HIS A 80 10.24 -5.60 3.39
C HIS A 80 8.96 -6.46 3.54
N LEU A 81 7.79 -5.86 3.38
CA LEU A 81 6.49 -6.54 3.53
C LEU A 81 6.02 -7.26 2.25
N LEU A 82 6.80 -7.19 1.18
CA LEU A 82 6.52 -7.85 -0.11
C LEU A 82 7.61 -8.88 -0.44
N GLN A 83 7.23 -10.00 -1.07
CA GLN A 83 8.15 -11.06 -1.49
C GLN A 83 9.14 -10.56 -2.54
N ASP A 84 8.62 -9.85 -3.55
CA ASP A 84 9.38 -9.35 -4.68
C ASP A 84 9.15 -7.85 -4.88
N LYS A 85 10.11 -7.20 -5.55
CA LYS A 85 9.95 -5.82 -6.00
C LYS A 85 8.86 -5.72 -7.05
N VAL A 86 7.97 -4.76 -6.90
CA VAL A 86 6.90 -4.53 -7.87
C VAL A 86 7.47 -3.67 -9.00
N ALA A 87 7.60 -4.27 -10.19
CA ALA A 87 8.09 -3.53 -11.36
C ALA A 87 7.10 -2.44 -11.76
N LYS A 88 7.56 -1.20 -11.71
CA LYS A 88 6.77 -0.02 -12.04
C LYS A 88 6.72 0.18 -13.57
N PRO A 89 5.54 0.44 -14.16
CA PRO A 89 5.43 0.84 -15.56
C PRO A 89 6.13 2.17 -15.81
N ALA A 90 6.76 2.31 -16.98
CA ALA A 90 7.29 3.59 -17.43
C ALA A 90 6.13 4.58 -17.65
N GLY A 91 6.18 5.73 -16.98
CA GLY A 91 5.18 6.80 -17.11
C GLY A 91 4.36 7.10 -15.85
N HIS A 92 4.32 6.21 -14.86
CA HIS A 92 3.69 6.52 -13.58
C HIS A 92 4.55 7.49 -12.77
N ASN A 93 4.01 8.64 -12.35
CA ASN A 93 4.73 9.54 -11.46
C ASN A 93 4.41 9.14 -10.01
N ILE A 94 5.42 8.74 -9.22
CA ILE A 94 5.20 8.56 -7.78
C ILE A 94 5.28 9.94 -7.17
N ILE A 95 4.12 10.51 -6.88
CA ILE A 95 4.03 11.73 -6.10
C ILE A 95 4.39 11.43 -4.65
N THR A 96 5.09 12.36 -4.04
CA THR A 96 5.46 12.29 -2.63
C THR A 96 4.21 12.46 -1.75
N ARG A 97 4.28 11.98 -0.50
CA ARG A 97 3.21 12.21 0.50
C ARG A 97 2.86 13.70 0.61
N ARG A 98 3.85 14.59 0.50
CA ARG A 98 3.68 16.05 0.55
C ARG A 98 2.94 16.59 -0.67
N GLU A 99 3.17 16.04 -1.86
CA GLU A 99 2.45 16.42 -3.08
C GLU A 99 1.01 15.92 -3.05
N LEU A 100 0.78 14.70 -2.56
CA LEU A 100 -0.56 14.18 -2.28
C LEU A 100 -1.33 15.09 -1.32
N LEU A 101 -0.73 15.49 -0.20
CA LEU A 101 -1.36 16.43 0.76
C LEU A 101 -1.79 17.75 0.11
N LYS A 102 -0.99 18.28 -0.83
CA LYS A 102 -1.28 19.55 -1.51
C LYS A 102 -2.38 19.43 -2.57
N GLY A 103 -2.49 18.28 -3.24
CA GLY A 103 -3.45 18.07 -4.32
C GLY A 103 -4.82 17.57 -3.88
N LEU A 104 -4.90 16.86 -2.75
CA LEU A 104 -6.07 16.03 -2.42
C LEU A 104 -7.10 16.64 -1.47
N GLY A 105 -6.75 17.61 -0.63
CA GLY A 105 -7.64 18.02 0.47
C GLY A 105 -8.03 16.85 1.40
N VAL A 106 -7.29 15.73 1.36
CA VAL A 106 -7.57 14.51 2.11
C VAL A 106 -7.02 14.64 3.53
N ALA A 107 -7.76 14.10 4.50
CA ALA A 107 -7.31 14.00 5.89
C ALA A 107 -5.98 13.23 5.97
N ALA A 108 -4.95 13.83 6.56
CA ALA A 108 -3.59 13.30 6.60
C ALA A 108 -3.47 11.86 7.16
N ALA A 109 -4.46 11.43 7.96
CA ALA A 109 -4.57 10.07 8.51
C ALA A 109 -4.72 8.98 7.43
N LEU A 110 -5.26 9.31 6.25
CA LEU A 110 -5.47 8.36 5.15
C LEU A 110 -4.24 8.21 4.25
N LEU A 111 -3.18 9.02 4.43
CA LEU A 111 -1.99 8.90 3.61
C LEU A 111 -1.01 7.89 4.20
N PRO A 112 -0.58 6.89 3.39
CA PRO A 112 0.34 5.83 3.82
C PRO A 112 1.68 6.40 4.24
#